data_AF-A0A9X8E6J2-F1
#
_entry.id   AF-A0A9X8E6J2-F1
#
_cell.length_a   1.000
_cell.length_b   1.000
_cell.length_c   1.000
_cell.angle_alpha   90.00
_cell.angle_beta   90.00
_cell.angle_gamma   90.00
#
_symmetry.space_group_name_H-M   'P 1'
#
loop_
_entity.id
_entity.type
_entity.pdbx_description
1 polymer ?
#
loop_
_entity_poly.entity_id
_entity_poly.type
_entity_poly.pdbx_seq_one_letter_code
_entity_poly.pdbx_strand_id
1 'polypeptide(L)'
;SVSEEEFHDLKHQQRLLVDFPKFAANFMDLLTCCLAKPTLLHESSSSHRPEGQAPLSYLAVLNTHDVAGHSTFSIVETNAFKRLTHLSLQFTPGDDAEVKLYLAARLRQTTHEKRRLQDDLMATTADLDATKASEAALQTQVDRAMQQHAEQLGSAKMAASEAMTAQKEAALQTLHDTERMYTTKLENLRLSSKEEIEQLQHKLAETESELQSLQKTKYQHETNIATLERHVAALEDTNRLNSVELQSLKSQNKALDQDLEIEETLKMYKANNSTMQQKLELSISEINKGNQIIQQIHQENQAFKAKMRMKSKILKQQELMVQEKEHQRDQLVHQVKALKNELLMRDDQLSLVQQKNDDLAHKLEESNKLLASNQQGNQRSPAVLAQAVRVFHSVYLPATYQYIYDKPPTVLGTFE
;
A
#
# COMPACT_ATOMS: atom_id res chain seq x y z
N SER A 1 113.41 -77.37 99.95
CA SER A 1 112.69 -77.92 98.77
C SER A 1 112.28 -79.36 99.06
N VAL A 2 111.34 -79.94 98.31
CA VAL A 2 110.96 -81.35 98.42
C VAL A 2 111.10 -81.98 97.04
N SER A 3 111.99 -82.94 96.90
CA SER A 3 112.15 -83.78 95.71
C SER A 3 111.09 -84.90 95.67
N GLU A 4 110.97 -85.59 94.53
CA GLU A 4 110.02 -86.70 94.38
C GLU A 4 110.34 -87.89 95.31
N GLU A 5 111.62 -88.12 95.59
CA GLU A 5 112.11 -89.13 96.52
C GLU A 5 111.75 -88.76 97.96
N GLU A 6 112.07 -87.54 98.41
CA GLU A 6 111.71 -87.03 99.74
C GLU A 6 110.18 -86.97 99.95
N PHE A 7 109.40 -86.81 98.87
CA PHE A 7 107.95 -86.84 98.96
C PHE A 7 107.39 -88.23 99.32
N HIS A 8 108.07 -89.34 98.96
CA HIS A 8 107.60 -90.67 99.35
C HIS A 8 107.60 -90.84 100.87
N ASP A 9 108.64 -90.35 101.53
CA ASP A 9 108.74 -90.34 103.00
C ASP A 9 107.66 -89.45 103.61
N LEU A 10 107.47 -88.24 103.05
CA LEU A 10 106.43 -87.30 103.49
C LEU A 10 105.02 -87.90 103.35
N LYS A 11 104.75 -88.57 102.22
CA LYS A 11 103.47 -89.22 101.91
C LYS A 11 103.16 -90.31 102.92
N HIS A 12 104.15 -91.13 103.28
CA HIS A 12 103.99 -92.17 104.29
C HIS A 12 103.82 -91.59 105.70
N GLN A 13 104.68 -90.64 106.10
CA GLN A 13 104.67 -90.02 107.42
C GLN A 13 103.34 -89.33 107.74
N GLN A 14 102.76 -88.63 106.75
CA GLN A 14 101.51 -87.87 106.92
C GLN A 14 100.29 -88.55 106.31
N ARG A 15 100.44 -89.78 105.81
CA ARG A 15 99.37 -90.58 105.19
C ARG A 15 98.65 -89.82 104.08
N LEU A 16 99.41 -89.09 103.26
CA LEU A 16 98.87 -88.32 102.15
C LEU A 16 98.36 -89.27 101.06
N LEU A 17 97.14 -89.04 100.58
CA LEU A 17 96.53 -89.83 99.50
C LEU A 17 96.84 -89.27 98.11
N VAL A 18 97.56 -88.16 98.02
CA VAL A 18 97.92 -87.49 96.77
C VAL A 18 99.30 -87.92 96.28
N ASP A 19 99.47 -87.93 94.96
CA ASP A 19 100.76 -88.19 94.31
C ASP A 19 101.56 -86.89 94.10
N PHE A 20 102.88 -87.01 93.91
CA PHE A 20 103.79 -85.87 93.83
C PHE A 20 103.35 -84.77 92.85
N PRO A 21 102.90 -85.06 91.60
CA PRO A 21 102.48 -84.01 90.66
C PRO A 21 101.25 -83.22 91.10
N LYS A 22 100.35 -83.84 91.88
CA LYS A 22 99.11 -83.22 92.36
C LYS A 22 99.30 -82.51 93.71
N PHE A 23 100.38 -82.79 94.42
CA PHE A 23 100.61 -82.28 95.77
C PHE A 23 100.60 -80.75 95.81
N ALA A 24 101.29 -80.07 94.87
CA ALA A 24 101.36 -78.61 94.84
C ALA A 24 99.98 -77.96 94.67
N ALA A 25 99.12 -78.50 93.79
CA ALA A 25 97.77 -78.00 93.60
C ALA A 25 96.91 -78.15 94.88
N ASN A 26 96.93 -79.34 95.49
CA ASN A 26 96.19 -79.59 96.75
C ASN A 26 96.73 -78.72 97.91
N PHE A 27 98.04 -78.46 97.94
CA PHE A 27 98.62 -77.54 98.91
C PHE A 27 98.15 -76.09 98.69
N MET A 28 98.08 -75.65 97.43
CA MET A 28 97.52 -74.34 97.08
C MET A 28 96.03 -74.21 97.42
N ASP A 29 95.25 -75.27 97.25
CA ASP A 29 93.84 -75.30 97.65
C ASP A 29 93.71 -75.10 99.17
N LEU A 30 94.53 -75.81 99.96
CA LEU A 30 94.58 -75.64 101.41
C LEU A 30 95.01 -74.21 101.82
N LEU A 31 96.00 -73.62 101.15
CA LEU A 31 96.42 -72.22 101.38
C LEU A 31 95.31 -71.24 101.00
N THR A 32 94.55 -71.51 99.94
CA THR A 32 93.39 -70.72 99.52
C THR A 32 92.28 -70.78 100.55
N CYS A 33 92.02 -71.94 101.15
CA CYS A 33 91.12 -72.10 102.30
C CYS A 33 91.57 -71.26 103.51
N CYS A 34 92.88 -71.10 103.74
CA CYS A 34 93.39 -70.21 104.80
C CYS A 34 93.26 -68.71 104.47
N LEU A 35 93.27 -68.34 103.18
CA LEU A 35 93.05 -66.95 102.73
C LEU A 35 91.57 -66.57 102.68
N ALA A 36 90.69 -67.57 102.54
CA ALA A 36 89.25 -67.37 102.63
C ALA A 36 88.92 -66.83 104.03
N LYS A 37 88.35 -65.62 104.09
CA LYS A 37 87.79 -65.11 105.35
C LYS A 37 86.79 -66.15 105.87
N PRO A 38 86.66 -66.36 107.20
CA PRO A 38 85.57 -67.14 107.75
C PRO A 38 84.27 -66.44 107.36
N THR A 39 83.73 -66.80 106.21
CA THR A 39 82.46 -66.31 105.72
C THR A 39 81.42 -66.85 106.67
N LEU A 40 80.84 -65.96 107.48
CA LEU A 40 79.56 -66.22 108.13
C LEU A 40 78.42 -66.43 107.13
N LEU A 41 78.70 -66.43 105.82
CA LEU A 41 77.74 -66.48 104.73
C LEU A 41 78.38 -67.15 103.48
N HIS A 42 78.44 -68.48 103.48
CA HIS A 42 78.28 -69.22 102.22
C HIS A 42 77.38 -70.43 102.49
N GLU A 43 76.09 -70.13 102.59
CA GLU A 43 75.07 -70.97 101.97
C GLU A 43 75.50 -71.28 100.53
N SER A 44 75.21 -72.49 100.07
CA SER A 44 75.48 -73.01 98.73
C SER A 44 76.88 -73.59 98.50
N SER A 45 77.01 -74.90 98.79
CA SER A 45 76.95 -75.94 97.74
C SER A 45 77.54 -77.26 98.24
N SER A 46 76.84 -77.95 99.15
CA SER A 46 76.76 -79.42 99.19
C SER A 46 75.89 -79.82 100.40
N SER A 47 75.01 -80.78 100.13
CA SER A 47 74.01 -81.31 101.05
C SER A 47 74.61 -81.77 102.39
N HIS A 48 73.88 -81.48 103.48
CA HIS A 48 74.12 -81.94 104.86
C HIS A 48 75.27 -81.30 105.64
N ARG A 49 75.08 -80.06 106.12
CA ARG A 49 75.68 -79.66 107.40
C ARG A 49 74.55 -79.33 108.40
N PRO A 50 74.37 -80.13 109.48
CA PRO A 50 73.31 -79.89 110.46
C PRO A 50 73.45 -78.50 111.10
N GLU A 51 72.32 -77.82 111.30
CA GLU A 51 72.23 -76.54 112.02
C GLU A 51 72.94 -76.63 113.39
N GLY A 52 73.87 -75.71 113.64
CA GLY A 52 74.59 -75.60 114.92
C GLY A 52 76.10 -75.86 114.88
N GLN A 53 76.68 -76.26 113.74
CA GLN A 53 78.14 -76.38 113.62
C GLN A 53 78.78 -75.06 113.14
N ALA A 54 79.62 -74.46 113.98
CA ALA A 54 80.42 -73.28 113.62
C ALA A 54 81.19 -73.51 112.29
N PRO A 55 81.38 -72.47 111.44
CA PRO A 55 82.19 -72.59 110.23
C PRO A 55 83.59 -73.13 110.59
N LEU A 56 84.03 -74.15 109.84
CA LEU A 56 85.37 -74.71 110.02
C LEU A 56 86.37 -73.64 109.59
N SER A 57 87.29 -73.28 110.48
CA SER A 57 88.29 -72.25 110.22
C SER A 57 89.63 -72.91 109.88
N TYR A 58 90.11 -72.67 108.67
CA TYR A 58 91.43 -73.10 108.21
C TYR A 58 92.47 -72.05 108.61
N LEU A 59 93.48 -72.48 109.33
CA LEU A 59 94.56 -71.64 109.82
C LEU A 59 95.91 -72.17 109.31
N ALA A 60 96.69 -71.28 108.74
CA ALA A 60 98.10 -71.50 108.47
C ALA A 60 98.89 -71.13 109.73
N VAL A 61 99.56 -72.10 110.35
CA VAL A 61 100.29 -71.94 111.61
C VAL A 61 101.76 -72.23 111.36
N LEU A 62 102.63 -71.25 111.61
CA LEU A 62 104.08 -71.43 111.59
C LEU A 62 104.60 -71.43 113.03
N ASN A 63 105.09 -72.57 113.49
CA ASN A 63 105.79 -72.68 114.76
C ASN A 63 107.29 -72.53 114.50
N THR A 64 107.84 -71.39 114.88
CA THR A 64 109.28 -71.11 114.83
C THR A 64 109.92 -71.57 116.13
N HIS A 65 110.89 -72.48 116.05
CA HIS A 65 111.64 -73.14 117.15
C HIS A 65 111.02 -74.44 117.72
N ASP A 66 111.50 -75.58 117.21
CA ASP A 66 111.59 -76.82 117.99
C ASP A 66 112.96 -76.96 118.69
N VAL A 67 113.12 -78.01 119.49
CA VAL A 67 114.35 -78.30 120.27
C VAL A 67 115.59 -78.49 119.38
N ALA A 68 115.40 -78.76 118.08
CA ALA A 68 116.44 -79.00 117.07
C ALA A 68 116.64 -77.80 116.11
N GLY A 69 115.93 -76.68 116.31
CA GLY A 69 116.06 -75.47 115.49
C GLY A 69 115.28 -75.50 114.18
N HIS A 70 114.39 -76.48 113.98
CA HIS A 70 113.52 -76.53 112.81
C HIS A 70 112.24 -75.73 113.04
N SER A 71 111.63 -75.23 111.95
CA SER A 71 110.30 -74.61 111.98
C SER A 71 109.29 -75.58 111.39
N THR A 72 108.07 -75.61 111.94
CA THR A 72 107.01 -76.47 111.41
C THR A 72 105.85 -75.60 110.95
N PHE A 73 105.58 -75.63 109.65
CA PHE A 73 104.41 -75.01 109.05
C PHE A 73 103.28 -76.02 108.95
N SER A 74 102.11 -75.72 109.51
CA SER A 74 100.96 -76.61 109.45
C SER A 74 99.71 -75.88 108.99
N ILE A 75 98.91 -76.55 108.16
CA ILE A 75 97.56 -76.12 107.85
C ILE A 75 96.61 -76.92 108.75
N VAL A 76 95.91 -76.22 109.63
CA VAL A 76 95.00 -76.82 110.59
C VAL A 76 93.59 -76.34 110.36
N GLU A 77 92.64 -77.25 110.46
CA GLU A 77 91.22 -76.95 110.49
C GLU A 77 90.74 -77.00 111.92
N THR A 78 90.09 -75.93 112.35
CA THR A 78 89.63 -75.75 113.72
C THR A 78 88.11 -75.63 113.77
N ASN A 79 87.53 -76.25 114.80
CA ASN A 79 86.16 -76.03 115.25
C ASN A 79 86.21 -75.71 116.76
N ALA A 80 85.08 -75.33 117.36
CA ALA A 80 84.93 -74.96 118.77
C ALA A 80 85.47 -76.01 119.77
N PHE A 81 85.61 -77.27 119.37
CA PHE A 81 86.02 -78.37 120.27
C PHE A 81 87.34 -79.06 119.88
N LYS A 82 87.75 -78.99 118.60
CA LYS A 82 88.89 -79.80 118.10
C LYS A 82 89.66 -79.11 117.00
N ARG A 83 90.94 -79.47 116.89
CA ARG A 83 91.87 -79.07 115.83
C ARG A 83 92.30 -80.32 115.06
N LEU A 84 92.13 -80.30 113.74
CA LEU A 84 92.60 -81.32 112.80
C LEU A 84 93.74 -80.74 111.96
N THR A 85 94.88 -81.42 111.89
CA THR A 85 95.98 -81.02 111.01
C THR A 85 95.81 -81.68 109.64
N HIS A 86 95.72 -80.86 108.59
CA HIS A 86 95.61 -81.32 107.20
C HIS A 86 96.97 -81.59 106.56
N LEU A 87 97.95 -80.75 106.87
CA LEU A 87 99.31 -80.86 106.36
C LEU A 87 100.27 -80.24 107.35
N SER A 88 101.43 -80.85 107.57
CA SER A 88 102.48 -80.36 108.47
C SER A 88 103.85 -80.52 107.82
N LEU A 89 104.46 -79.43 107.40
CA LEU A 89 105.73 -79.41 106.67
C LEU A 89 106.83 -78.82 107.55
N GLN A 90 108.00 -79.45 107.53
CA GLN A 90 109.18 -78.91 108.17
C GLN A 90 109.84 -77.89 107.24
N PHE A 91 110.08 -76.69 107.77
CA PHE A 91 110.74 -75.57 107.12
C PHE A 91 112.06 -75.29 107.82
N THR A 92 113.09 -75.06 107.03
CA THR A 92 114.36 -74.50 107.50
C THR A 92 114.34 -72.99 107.31
N PRO A 93 114.75 -72.20 108.32
CA PRO A 93 114.99 -70.77 108.10
C PRO A 93 116.10 -70.63 107.03
N GLY A 94 115.90 -69.72 106.08
CA GLY A 94 116.90 -69.47 105.05
C GLY A 94 118.16 -68.84 105.65
N ASP A 95 119.32 -69.27 105.17
CA ASP A 95 120.59 -68.67 105.56
C ASP A 95 120.83 -67.33 104.82
N ASP A 96 121.90 -66.62 105.17
CA ASP A 96 122.24 -65.33 104.55
C ASP A 96 122.40 -65.43 103.02
N ALA A 97 122.88 -66.57 102.50
CA ALA A 97 123.10 -66.76 101.08
C ALA A 97 121.76 -66.95 100.33
N GLU A 98 120.87 -67.77 100.87
CA GLU A 98 119.52 -68.01 100.34
C GLU A 98 118.65 -66.74 100.42
N VAL A 99 118.68 -66.02 101.55
CA VAL A 99 117.95 -64.76 101.72
C VAL A 99 118.48 -63.70 100.76
N LYS A 100 119.80 -63.56 100.60
CA LYS A 100 120.39 -62.63 99.64
C LYS A 100 119.99 -62.96 98.20
N LEU A 101 119.95 -64.24 97.83
CA LEU A 101 119.52 -64.67 96.50
C LEU A 101 118.04 -64.34 96.26
N TYR A 102 117.17 -64.61 97.24
CA TYR A 102 115.75 -64.27 97.18
C TYR A 102 115.53 -62.76 97.04
N LEU A 103 116.21 -61.96 97.86
CA LEU A 103 116.11 -60.49 97.82
C LEU A 103 116.65 -59.92 96.52
N ALA A 104 117.75 -60.45 95.97
CA ALA A 104 118.26 -60.04 94.67
C ALA A 104 117.27 -60.35 93.54
N ALA A 105 116.64 -61.53 93.56
CA ALA A 105 115.61 -61.90 92.59
C ALA A 105 114.38 -60.99 92.70
N ARG A 106 113.90 -60.70 93.92
CA ARG A 106 112.78 -59.77 94.15
C ARG A 106 113.10 -58.35 93.73
N LEU A 107 114.29 -57.85 94.06
CA LEU A 107 114.74 -56.53 93.62
C LEU A 107 114.78 -56.45 92.08
N ARG A 108 115.29 -57.48 91.40
CA ARG A 108 115.29 -57.54 89.94
C ARG A 108 113.88 -57.53 89.36
N GLN A 109 112.96 -58.30 89.94
CA GLN A 109 111.56 -58.34 89.51
C GLN A 109 110.92 -56.95 89.66
N THR A 110 110.97 -56.37 90.84
CA THR A 110 110.32 -55.08 91.13
C THR A 110 110.97 -53.93 90.35
N THR A 111 112.28 -53.94 90.14
CA THR A 111 112.95 -52.93 89.31
C THR A 111 112.56 -53.03 87.84
N HIS A 112 112.36 -54.25 87.32
CA HIS A 112 111.84 -54.45 85.97
C HIS A 112 110.39 -53.98 85.84
N GLU A 113 109.52 -54.34 86.79
CA GLU A 113 108.13 -53.88 86.83
C GLU A 113 108.03 -52.35 86.93
N LYS A 114 108.85 -51.71 87.76
CA LYS A 114 108.93 -50.25 87.86
C LYS A 114 109.29 -49.60 86.52
N ARG A 115 110.30 -50.13 85.83
CA ARG A 115 110.72 -49.59 84.51
C ARG A 115 109.60 -49.71 83.50
N ARG A 116 108.96 -50.88 83.40
CA ARG A 116 107.82 -51.08 82.50
C ARG A 116 106.70 -50.07 82.78
N LEU A 117 106.29 -49.92 84.04
CA LEU A 117 105.25 -48.96 84.42
C LEU A 117 105.65 -47.51 84.14
N GLN A 118 106.93 -47.18 84.29
CA GLN A 118 107.45 -45.86 83.98
C GLN A 118 107.41 -45.58 82.46
N ASP A 119 107.79 -46.56 81.64
CA ASP A 119 107.73 -46.47 80.18
C ASP A 119 106.26 -46.35 79.71
N ASP A 120 105.36 -47.17 80.26
CA ASP A 120 103.92 -47.12 79.96
C ASP A 120 103.30 -45.78 80.35
N LEU A 121 103.68 -45.22 81.51
CA LEU A 121 103.21 -43.92 81.96
C LEU A 121 103.69 -42.80 81.02
N MET A 122 104.96 -42.85 80.60
CA MET A 122 105.51 -41.87 79.66
C MET A 122 104.79 -41.92 78.31
N ALA A 123 104.56 -43.11 77.76
CA ALA A 123 103.83 -43.30 76.51
C ALA A 123 102.39 -42.77 76.62
N THR A 124 101.67 -43.17 77.67
CA THR A 124 100.28 -42.75 77.89
C THR A 124 100.16 -41.24 78.08
N THR A 125 101.14 -40.61 78.74
CA THR A 125 101.17 -39.15 78.92
C THR A 125 101.38 -38.43 77.60
N ALA A 126 102.30 -38.92 76.76
CA ALA A 126 102.52 -38.35 75.43
C ALA A 126 101.28 -38.46 74.53
N ASP A 127 100.60 -39.62 74.55
CA ASP A 127 99.36 -39.83 73.80
C ASP A 127 98.23 -38.92 74.29
N LEU A 128 98.13 -38.70 75.60
CA LEU A 128 97.15 -37.79 76.19
C LEU A 128 97.39 -36.35 75.73
N ASP A 129 98.65 -35.89 75.75
CA ASP A 129 99.00 -34.53 75.32
C ASP A 129 98.75 -34.33 73.82
N ALA A 130 99.06 -35.33 72.98
CA ALA A 130 98.77 -35.31 71.56
C ALA A 130 97.25 -35.25 71.30
N THR A 131 96.46 -36.04 72.05
CA THR A 131 95.00 -36.05 71.93
C THR A 131 94.39 -34.72 72.34
N LYS A 132 94.84 -34.13 73.46
CA LYS A 132 94.40 -32.80 73.91
C LYS A 132 94.72 -31.70 72.90
N ALA A 133 95.89 -31.75 72.28
CA ALA A 133 96.27 -30.79 71.24
C ALA A 133 95.36 -30.92 70.00
N SER A 134 95.05 -32.16 69.61
CA SER A 134 94.11 -32.43 68.52
C SER A 134 92.68 -31.96 68.85
N GLU A 135 92.22 -32.18 70.08
CA GLU A 135 90.91 -31.72 70.55
C GLU A 135 90.80 -30.19 70.53
N ALA A 136 91.82 -29.48 71.03
CA ALA A 136 91.86 -28.02 70.98
C ALA A 136 91.86 -27.47 69.54
N ALA A 137 92.58 -28.14 68.62
CA ALA A 137 92.60 -27.78 67.20
C ALA A 137 91.22 -27.98 66.55
N LEU A 138 90.56 -29.10 66.84
CA LEU A 138 89.21 -29.40 66.37
C LEU A 138 88.19 -28.41 66.93
N GLN A 139 88.25 -28.07 68.21
CA GLN A 139 87.38 -27.06 68.82
C GLN A 139 87.52 -25.72 68.10
N THR A 140 88.76 -25.29 67.84
CA THR A 140 89.03 -24.05 67.08
C THR A 140 88.51 -24.10 65.64
N GLN A 141 88.45 -25.30 65.03
CA GLN A 141 87.88 -25.47 63.70
C GLN A 141 86.35 -25.42 63.72
N VAL A 142 85.73 -26.01 64.73
CA VAL A 142 84.27 -25.95 64.96
C VAL A 142 83.82 -24.51 65.21
N ASP A 143 84.51 -23.78 66.08
CA ASP A 143 84.17 -22.38 66.38
C ASP A 143 84.26 -21.50 65.13
N ARG A 144 85.32 -21.69 64.31
CA ARG A 144 85.47 -20.99 63.03
C ARG A 144 84.35 -21.35 62.05
N ALA A 145 83.99 -22.62 61.92
CA ALA A 145 82.92 -23.06 61.04
C ALA A 145 81.56 -22.48 61.49
N MET A 146 81.29 -22.45 62.80
CA MET A 146 80.08 -21.85 63.36
C MET A 146 80.00 -20.34 63.08
N GLN A 147 81.12 -19.62 63.27
CA GLN A 147 81.18 -18.19 62.97
C GLN A 147 80.94 -17.91 61.48
N GLN A 148 81.63 -18.62 60.59
CA GLN A 148 81.44 -18.48 59.14
C GLN A 148 80.00 -18.78 58.72
N HIS A 149 79.40 -19.84 59.27
CA HIS A 149 78.01 -20.17 58.99
C HIS A 149 77.04 -19.09 59.50
N ALA A 150 77.27 -18.54 60.69
CA ALA A 150 76.46 -17.44 61.23
C ALA A 150 76.55 -16.18 60.35
N GLU A 151 77.75 -15.83 59.88
CA GLU A 151 77.98 -14.71 58.96
C GLU A 151 77.30 -14.93 57.60
N GLN A 152 77.44 -16.13 57.01
CA GLN A 152 76.77 -16.48 55.76
C GLN A 152 75.25 -16.47 55.88
N LEU A 153 74.71 -17.04 56.96
CA LEU A 153 73.27 -17.05 57.22
C LEU A 153 72.73 -15.63 57.43
N GLY A 154 73.47 -14.79 58.16
CA GLY A 154 73.13 -13.38 58.36
C GLY A 154 73.10 -12.61 57.04
N SER A 155 74.15 -12.73 56.23
CA SER A 155 74.23 -12.09 54.91
C SER A 155 73.12 -12.56 53.97
N ALA A 156 72.88 -13.87 53.87
CA ALA A 156 71.82 -14.42 53.04
C ALA A 156 70.42 -13.95 53.49
N LYS A 157 70.18 -13.86 54.80
CA LYS A 157 68.92 -13.36 55.35
C LYS A 157 68.70 -11.87 55.04
N MET A 158 69.75 -11.04 55.14
CA MET A 158 69.66 -9.63 54.75
C MET A 158 69.39 -9.48 53.26
N ALA A 159 70.14 -10.18 52.40
CA ALA A 159 69.93 -10.15 50.95
C ALA A 159 68.52 -10.63 50.55
N ALA A 160 68.02 -11.69 51.18
CA ALA A 160 66.66 -12.17 50.94
C ALA A 160 65.60 -11.15 51.40
N SER A 161 65.82 -10.48 52.54
CA SER A 161 64.93 -9.43 53.03
C SER A 161 64.91 -8.23 52.07
N GLU A 162 66.07 -7.76 51.62
CA GLU A 162 66.21 -6.67 50.66
C GLU A 162 65.57 -6.99 49.31
N ALA A 163 65.76 -8.22 48.80
CA ALA A 163 65.13 -8.68 47.57
C ALA A 163 63.60 -8.72 47.70
N MET A 164 63.08 -9.18 48.85
CA MET A 164 61.65 -9.19 49.13
C MET A 164 61.06 -7.78 49.23
N THR A 165 61.76 -6.83 49.85
CA THR A 165 61.31 -5.43 49.90
C THR A 165 61.33 -4.80 48.51
N ALA A 166 62.41 -4.99 47.75
CA ALA A 166 62.52 -4.49 46.38
C ALA A 166 61.42 -5.08 45.46
N GLN A 167 61.11 -6.37 45.60
CA GLN A 167 60.03 -7.01 44.84
C GLN A 167 58.66 -6.42 45.21
N LYS A 168 58.39 -6.18 46.50
CA LYS A 168 57.14 -5.56 46.95
C LYS A 168 57.00 -4.13 46.44
N GLU A 169 58.06 -3.34 46.49
CA GLU A 169 58.08 -1.97 45.96
C GLU A 169 57.84 -1.95 44.44
N ALA A 170 58.54 -2.81 43.69
CA ALA A 170 58.34 -2.93 42.24
C ALA A 170 56.90 -3.36 41.88
N ALA A 171 56.33 -4.31 42.64
CA ALA A 171 54.95 -4.75 42.45
C ALA A 171 53.94 -3.64 42.77
N LEU A 172 54.15 -2.89 43.86
CA LEU A 172 53.32 -1.75 44.23
C LEU A 172 53.39 -0.63 43.19
N GLN A 173 54.58 -0.33 42.67
CA GLN A 173 54.76 0.66 41.62
C GLN A 173 54.01 0.24 40.34
N THR A 174 54.16 -1.03 39.93
CA THR A 174 53.45 -1.57 38.76
C THR A 174 51.94 -1.50 38.96
N LEU A 175 51.44 -1.87 40.15
CA LEU A 175 50.02 -1.77 40.48
C LEU A 175 49.53 -0.32 40.34
N HIS A 176 50.22 0.62 40.96
CA HIS A 176 49.86 2.05 40.91
C HIS A 176 49.86 2.59 39.47
N ASP A 177 50.87 2.21 38.66
CA ASP A 177 50.95 2.63 37.26
C ASP A 177 49.79 2.05 36.43
N THR A 178 49.42 0.78 36.66
CA THR A 178 48.26 0.17 36.01
C THR A 178 46.93 0.80 36.46
N GLU A 179 46.75 1.06 37.75
CA GLU A 179 45.56 1.74 38.29
C GLU A 179 45.40 3.13 37.69
N ARG A 180 46.50 3.90 37.61
CA ARG A 180 46.51 5.21 36.98
C ARG A 180 46.13 5.12 35.50
N MET A 181 46.72 4.17 34.76
CA MET A 181 46.40 3.96 33.35
C MET A 181 44.91 3.65 33.14
N TYR A 182 44.34 2.72 33.92
CA TYR A 182 42.93 2.36 33.82
C TYR A 182 42.00 3.50 34.26
N THR A 183 42.39 4.27 35.28
CA THR A 183 41.63 5.45 35.71
C THR A 183 41.58 6.49 34.61
N THR A 184 42.72 6.82 33.97
CA THR A 184 42.75 7.73 32.82
C THR A 184 41.92 7.20 31.65
N LYS A 185 42.02 5.90 31.35
CA LYS A 185 41.23 5.29 30.25
C LYS A 185 39.73 5.34 30.52
N LEU A 186 39.30 5.08 31.76
CA LEU A 186 37.90 5.20 32.18
C LEU A 186 37.40 6.63 32.07
N GLU A 187 38.20 7.61 32.49
CA GLU A 187 37.83 9.02 32.40
C GLU A 187 37.70 9.49 30.95
N ASN A 188 38.66 9.12 30.09
CA ASN A 188 38.61 9.41 28.66
C ASN A 188 37.38 8.78 28.00
N LEU A 189 37.05 7.52 28.33
CA LEU A 189 35.87 6.85 27.80
C LEU A 189 34.58 7.54 28.28
N ARG A 190 34.50 7.92 29.56
CA ARG A 190 33.38 8.68 30.10
C ARG A 190 33.19 10.02 29.40
N LEU A 191 34.27 10.77 29.17
CA LEU A 191 34.25 12.05 28.46
C LEU A 191 33.76 11.86 27.02
N SER A 192 34.34 10.90 26.28
CA SER A 192 33.93 10.60 24.90
C SER A 192 32.46 10.18 24.81
N SER A 193 31.98 9.31 25.70
CA SER A 193 30.57 8.91 25.71
C SER A 193 29.66 10.06 26.10
N LYS A 194 30.09 10.95 27.00
CA LYS A 194 29.34 12.16 27.34
C LYS A 194 29.22 13.09 26.13
N GLU A 195 30.31 13.34 25.41
CA GLU A 195 30.31 14.13 24.18
C GLU A 195 29.40 13.52 23.10
N GLU A 196 29.44 12.19 22.91
CA GLU A 196 28.54 11.49 21.99
C GLU A 196 27.06 11.65 22.39
N ILE A 197 26.75 11.53 23.69
CA ILE A 197 25.38 11.75 24.19
C ILE A 197 24.94 13.19 23.93
N GLU A 198 25.78 14.19 24.21
CA GLU A 198 25.48 15.60 23.95
C GLU A 198 25.25 15.86 22.45
N GLN A 199 26.06 15.27 21.57
CA GLN A 199 25.87 15.37 20.12
C GLN A 199 24.56 14.72 19.65
N LEU A 200 24.21 13.54 20.18
CA LEU A 200 22.96 12.86 19.85
C LEU A 200 21.75 13.63 20.38
N GLN A 201 21.84 14.20 21.58
CA GLN A 201 20.80 15.06 22.15
C GLN A 201 20.60 16.33 21.30
N HIS A 202 21.67 16.95 20.83
CA HIS A 202 21.58 18.10 19.93
C HIS A 202 20.88 17.74 18.61
N LYS A 203 21.30 16.64 17.97
CA LYS A 203 20.66 16.15 16.74
C LYS A 203 19.20 15.80 16.96
N LEU A 204 18.86 15.17 18.09
CA LEU A 204 17.48 14.86 18.44
C LEU A 204 16.66 16.16 18.53
N ALA A 205 17.15 17.16 19.26
CA ALA A 205 16.48 18.45 19.39
C ALA A 205 16.32 19.19 18.04
N GLU A 206 17.32 19.13 17.16
CA GLU A 206 17.24 19.66 15.79
C GLU A 206 16.14 18.95 15.00
N THR A 207 16.15 17.61 14.98
CA THR A 207 15.13 16.83 14.25
C THR A 207 13.72 17.01 14.81
N GLU A 208 13.57 17.17 16.13
CA GLU A 208 12.29 17.48 16.77
C GLU A 208 11.77 18.86 16.37
N SER A 209 12.67 19.86 16.31
CA SER A 209 12.35 21.21 15.83
C SER A 209 11.93 21.21 14.35
N GLU A 210 12.69 20.50 13.51
CA GLU A 210 12.34 20.30 12.11
C GLU A 210 10.98 19.61 11.96
N LEU A 211 10.73 18.53 12.70
CA LEU A 211 9.46 17.81 12.69
C LEU A 211 8.29 18.73 13.09
N GLN A 212 8.44 19.54 14.13
CA GLN A 212 7.43 20.52 14.54
C GLN A 212 7.16 21.55 13.44
N SER A 213 8.21 22.06 12.78
CA SER A 213 8.07 23.01 11.67
C SER A 213 7.35 22.39 10.47
N LEU A 214 7.69 21.13 10.14
CA LEU A 214 7.08 20.37 9.05
C LEU A 214 5.62 20.04 9.37
N GLN A 215 5.33 19.73 10.63
CA GLN A 215 3.96 19.48 11.09
C GLN A 215 3.10 20.74 11.04
N LYS A 216 3.66 21.91 11.39
CA LYS A 216 2.98 23.20 11.25
C LYS A 216 2.68 23.54 9.79
N THR A 217 3.67 23.38 8.91
CA THR A 217 3.48 23.62 7.47
C THR A 217 2.49 22.63 6.86
N LYS A 218 2.57 21.34 7.23
CA LYS A 218 1.57 20.33 6.86
C LYS A 218 0.17 20.74 7.27
N TYR A 219 -0.05 21.11 8.54
CA TYR A 219 -1.36 21.56 9.03
C TYR A 219 -1.85 22.78 8.22
N GLN A 220 -0.96 23.72 7.94
CA GLN A 220 -1.31 24.89 7.13
C GLN A 220 -1.71 24.50 5.70
N HIS A 221 -0.99 23.58 5.07
CA HIS A 221 -1.37 23.04 3.76
C HIS A 221 -2.69 22.28 3.81
N GLU A 222 -2.95 21.45 4.83
CA GLU A 222 -4.22 20.74 5.01
C GLU A 222 -5.39 21.72 5.16
N THR A 223 -5.23 22.78 5.94
CA THR A 223 -6.27 23.83 6.06
C THR A 223 -6.50 24.56 4.74
N ASN A 224 -5.46 24.85 3.96
CA ASN A 224 -5.57 25.47 2.64
C ASN A 224 -6.23 24.53 1.61
N ILE A 225 -5.91 23.23 1.64
CA ILE A 225 -6.58 22.24 0.81
C ILE A 225 -8.07 22.22 1.14
N ALA A 226 -8.43 22.11 2.43
CA ALA A 226 -9.82 22.10 2.86
C ALA A 226 -10.59 23.38 2.51
N THR A 227 -9.94 24.56 2.49
CA THR A 227 -10.57 25.80 2.04
C THR A 227 -10.74 25.84 0.52
N LEU A 228 -9.73 25.42 -0.23
CA LEU A 228 -9.81 25.31 -1.69
C LEU A 228 -10.86 24.31 -2.14
N GLU A 229 -10.93 23.12 -1.52
CA GLU A 229 -11.97 22.12 -1.78
C GLU A 229 -13.37 22.68 -1.53
N ARG A 230 -13.57 23.42 -0.43
CA ARG A 230 -14.83 24.13 -0.18
C ARG A 230 -15.14 25.17 -1.25
N HIS A 231 -14.14 25.90 -1.73
CA HIS A 231 -14.33 26.89 -2.79
C HIS A 231 -14.68 26.24 -4.13
N VAL A 232 -13.99 25.15 -4.48
CA VAL A 232 -14.30 24.32 -5.65
C VAL A 232 -15.74 23.81 -5.57
N ALA A 233 -16.14 23.21 -4.46
CA ALA A 233 -17.52 22.72 -4.27
C ALA A 233 -18.57 23.84 -4.43
N ALA A 234 -18.29 25.04 -3.88
CA ALA A 234 -19.17 26.20 -4.04
C ALA A 234 -19.26 26.71 -5.48
N LEU A 235 -18.13 26.74 -6.19
CA LEU A 235 -18.09 27.09 -7.62
C LEU A 235 -18.80 26.03 -8.47
N GLU A 236 -18.63 24.74 -8.17
CA GLU A 236 -19.32 23.64 -8.84
C GLU A 236 -20.84 23.73 -8.66
N ASP A 237 -21.32 24.01 -7.44
CA ASP A 237 -22.76 24.20 -7.19
C ASP A 237 -23.30 25.45 -7.89
N THR A 238 -22.54 26.54 -7.90
CA THR A 238 -22.90 27.76 -8.65
C THR A 238 -22.96 27.48 -10.16
N ASN A 239 -21.98 26.74 -10.70
CA ASN A 239 -21.96 26.35 -12.10
C ASN A 239 -23.11 25.41 -12.44
N ARG A 240 -23.46 24.48 -11.54
CA ARG A 240 -24.64 23.63 -11.65
C ARG A 240 -25.93 24.46 -11.68
N LEU A 241 -26.10 25.41 -10.77
CA LEU A 241 -27.25 26.32 -10.72
C LEU A 241 -27.35 27.14 -12.01
N ASN A 242 -26.24 27.74 -12.46
CA ASN A 242 -26.17 28.48 -13.72
C ASN A 242 -26.51 27.58 -14.91
N SER A 243 -26.08 26.32 -14.91
CA SER A 243 -26.41 25.34 -15.96
C SER A 243 -27.91 25.03 -15.98
N VAL A 244 -28.54 24.83 -14.82
CA VAL A 244 -30.00 24.64 -14.69
C VAL A 244 -30.75 25.88 -15.15
N GLU A 245 -30.30 27.07 -14.75
CA GLU A 245 -30.89 28.34 -15.16
C GLU A 245 -30.76 28.56 -16.67
N LEU A 246 -29.59 28.27 -17.26
CA LEU A 246 -29.37 28.31 -18.70
C LEU A 246 -30.29 27.32 -19.43
N GLN A 247 -30.51 26.13 -18.89
CA GLN A 247 -31.43 25.14 -19.46
C GLN A 247 -32.90 25.61 -19.36
N SER A 248 -33.28 26.24 -18.25
CA SER A 248 -34.58 26.88 -18.06
C SER A 248 -34.79 28.00 -19.09
N LEU A 249 -33.84 28.94 -19.21
CA LEU A 249 -33.88 30.02 -20.18
C LEU A 249 -33.92 29.51 -21.63
N LYS A 250 -33.19 28.44 -21.96
CA LYS A 250 -33.30 27.77 -23.26
C LYS A 250 -34.70 27.21 -23.51
N SER A 251 -35.32 26.58 -22.50
CA SER A 251 -36.69 26.08 -22.62
C SER A 251 -37.72 27.21 -22.75
N GLN A 252 -37.51 28.32 -22.05
CA GLN A 252 -38.35 29.51 -22.13
C GLN A 252 -38.22 30.19 -23.50
N ASN A 253 -37.00 30.31 -24.04
CA ASN A 253 -36.80 30.81 -25.41
C ASN A 253 -37.49 29.91 -26.44
N LYS A 254 -37.41 28.59 -26.28
CA LYS A 254 -38.14 27.66 -27.16
C LYS A 254 -39.66 27.84 -27.07
N ALA A 255 -40.20 28.14 -25.88
CA ALA A 255 -41.61 28.45 -25.71
C ALA A 255 -41.98 29.80 -26.35
N LEU A 256 -41.13 30.82 -26.22
CA LEU A 256 -41.29 32.12 -26.90
C LEU A 256 -41.23 32.00 -28.43
N ASP A 257 -40.36 31.15 -28.98
CA ASP A 257 -40.33 30.86 -30.42
C ASP A 257 -41.63 30.20 -30.89
N GLN A 258 -42.20 29.28 -30.09
CA GLN A 258 -43.51 28.68 -30.36
C GLN A 258 -44.65 29.72 -30.27
N ASP A 259 -44.60 30.62 -29.29
CA ASP A 259 -45.57 31.72 -29.18
C ASP A 259 -45.47 32.69 -30.37
N LEU A 260 -44.26 32.96 -30.88
CA LEU A 260 -44.05 33.74 -32.10
C LEU A 260 -44.64 33.04 -33.33
N GLU A 261 -44.46 31.73 -33.49
CA GLU A 261 -45.11 30.95 -34.57
C GLU A 261 -46.64 30.99 -34.46
N ILE A 262 -47.19 30.91 -33.24
CA ILE A 262 -48.61 31.07 -32.97
C ILE A 262 -49.06 32.50 -33.31
N GLU A 263 -48.27 33.52 -33.00
CA GLU A 263 -48.60 34.91 -33.29
C GLU A 263 -48.57 35.22 -34.80
N GLU A 264 -47.62 34.66 -35.55
CA GLU A 264 -47.57 34.73 -37.02
C GLU A 264 -48.78 34.04 -37.67
N THR A 265 -49.13 32.83 -37.21
CA THR A 265 -50.34 32.15 -37.71
C THR A 265 -51.61 32.91 -37.37
N LEU A 266 -51.69 33.55 -36.20
CA LEU A 266 -52.82 34.39 -35.80
C LEU A 266 -52.91 35.68 -36.62
N LYS A 267 -51.77 36.28 -37.01
CA LYS A 267 -51.71 37.37 -38.00
C LYS A 267 -52.24 36.94 -39.36
N MET A 268 -51.86 35.76 -39.84
CA MET A 268 -52.36 35.19 -41.10
C MET A 268 -53.89 35.01 -41.07
N TYR A 269 -54.44 34.46 -39.98
CA TYR A 269 -55.90 34.32 -39.82
C TYR A 269 -56.63 35.67 -39.74
N LYS A 270 -56.05 36.69 -39.07
CA LYS A 270 -56.61 38.05 -39.04
C LYS A 270 -56.66 38.69 -40.43
N ALA A 271 -55.61 38.53 -41.24
CA ALA A 271 -55.58 39.03 -42.62
C ALA A 271 -56.61 38.33 -43.52
N ASN A 272 -56.80 37.01 -43.35
CA ASN A 272 -57.81 36.26 -44.08
C ASN A 272 -59.23 36.71 -43.69
N ASN A 273 -59.49 36.95 -42.40
CA ASN A 273 -60.78 37.44 -41.92
C ASN A 273 -61.09 38.84 -42.45
N SER A 274 -60.10 39.75 -42.45
CA SER A 274 -60.24 41.08 -43.06
C SER A 274 -60.57 41.02 -44.56
N THR A 275 -59.96 40.07 -45.29
CA THR A 275 -60.22 39.86 -46.72
C THR A 275 -61.63 39.30 -46.97
N MET A 276 -62.13 38.41 -46.10
CA MET A 276 -63.52 37.95 -46.17
C MET A 276 -64.53 39.05 -45.84
N GLN A 277 -64.22 39.91 -44.87
CA GLN A 277 -65.10 41.00 -44.48
C GLN A 277 -65.24 42.04 -45.60
N GLN A 278 -64.15 42.34 -46.32
CA GLN A 278 -64.17 43.20 -47.50
C GLN A 278 -64.98 42.60 -48.66
N LYS A 279 -64.95 41.27 -48.84
CA LYS A 279 -65.80 40.57 -49.84
C LYS A 279 -67.29 40.61 -49.46
N LEU A 280 -67.62 40.59 -48.17
CA LEU A 280 -69.00 40.69 -47.68
C LEU A 280 -69.57 42.11 -47.89
N GLU A 281 -68.77 43.15 -47.69
CA GLU A 281 -69.17 44.55 -47.91
C GLU A 281 -69.42 44.89 -49.39
N LEU A 282 -68.61 44.33 -50.30
CA LEU A 282 -68.84 44.44 -51.74
C LEU A 282 -70.13 43.71 -52.17
N SER A 283 -70.41 42.54 -51.58
CA SER A 283 -71.67 41.81 -51.80
C SER A 283 -72.90 42.60 -51.31
N ILE A 284 -72.82 43.28 -50.17
CA ILE A 284 -73.90 44.15 -49.66
C ILE A 284 -74.12 45.38 -50.58
N SER A 285 -73.05 45.93 -51.15
CA SER A 285 -73.12 47.05 -52.10
C SER A 285 -73.81 46.66 -53.43
N GLU A 286 -73.52 45.47 -53.95
CA GLU A 286 -74.15 44.96 -55.18
C GLU A 286 -75.63 44.59 -54.99
N ILE A 287 -76.00 44.04 -53.82
CA ILE A 287 -77.40 43.75 -53.47
C ILE A 287 -78.24 45.04 -53.36
N ASN A 288 -77.67 46.12 -52.81
CA ASN A 288 -78.36 47.41 -52.71
C ASN A 288 -78.55 48.09 -54.08
N LYS A 289 -77.62 47.93 -55.02
CA LYS A 289 -77.80 48.35 -56.43
C LYS A 289 -78.87 47.53 -57.15
N GLY A 290 -78.96 46.22 -56.87
CA GLY A 290 -80.02 45.35 -57.40
C GLY A 290 -81.42 45.76 -56.92
N ASN A 291 -81.57 46.15 -55.65
CA ASN A 291 -82.85 46.57 -55.09
C ASN A 291 -83.35 47.94 -55.58
N GLN A 292 -82.45 48.87 -55.92
CA GLN A 292 -82.83 50.14 -56.57
C GLN A 292 -83.34 49.94 -58.00
N ILE A 293 -82.73 49.04 -58.76
CA ILE A 293 -83.15 48.70 -60.13
C ILE A 293 -84.54 48.02 -60.12
N ILE A 294 -84.83 47.19 -59.12
CA ILE A 294 -86.13 46.52 -58.98
C ILE A 294 -87.25 47.51 -58.59
N GLN A 295 -86.97 48.53 -57.76
CA GLN A 295 -87.95 49.61 -57.49
C GLN A 295 -88.22 50.49 -58.71
N GLN A 296 -87.22 50.74 -59.55
CA GLN A 296 -87.35 51.52 -60.79
C GLN A 296 -88.16 50.75 -61.85
N ILE A 297 -87.94 49.43 -61.99
CA ILE A 297 -88.72 48.55 -62.88
C ILE A 297 -90.18 48.42 -62.42
N HIS A 298 -90.46 48.48 -61.11
CA HIS A 298 -91.83 48.38 -60.59
C HIS A 298 -92.67 49.66 -60.82
N GLN A 299 -92.04 50.83 -60.76
CA GLN A 299 -92.67 52.12 -61.08
C GLN A 299 -92.83 52.32 -62.61
N GLU A 300 -91.88 51.84 -63.41
CA GLU A 300 -91.97 51.86 -64.87
C GLU A 300 -93.06 50.91 -65.41
N ASN A 301 -93.30 49.75 -64.77
CA ASN A 301 -94.37 48.81 -65.16
C ASN A 301 -95.80 49.35 -64.92
N GLN A 302 -96.01 50.16 -63.88
CA GLN A 302 -97.30 50.84 -63.65
C GLN A 302 -97.55 51.97 -64.66
N ALA A 303 -96.51 52.74 -65.01
CA ALA A 303 -96.58 53.77 -66.05
C ALA A 303 -96.74 53.20 -67.48
N PHE A 304 -96.19 52.02 -67.75
CA PHE A 304 -96.32 51.32 -69.03
C PHE A 304 -97.72 50.71 -69.25
N LYS A 305 -98.38 50.20 -68.19
CA LYS A 305 -99.78 49.74 -68.23
C LYS A 305 -100.79 50.87 -68.53
N ALA A 306 -100.54 52.09 -68.05
CA ALA A 306 -101.37 53.26 -68.34
C ALA A 306 -101.17 53.77 -69.78
N LYS A 307 -99.94 53.76 -70.31
CA LYS A 307 -99.63 54.11 -71.71
C LYS A 307 -100.18 53.08 -72.72
N MET A 308 -100.22 51.79 -72.39
CA MET A 308 -100.79 50.76 -73.28
C MET A 308 -102.30 50.88 -73.48
N ARG A 309 -103.08 51.27 -72.45
CA ARG A 309 -104.52 51.51 -72.59
C ARG A 309 -104.85 52.69 -73.51
N MET A 310 -104.00 53.73 -73.50
CA MET A 310 -104.11 54.88 -74.40
C MET A 310 -103.69 54.51 -75.84
N LYS A 311 -102.66 53.67 -75.99
CA LYS A 311 -102.19 53.18 -77.30
C LYS A 311 -103.20 52.23 -77.98
N SER A 312 -103.94 51.40 -77.23
CA SER A 312 -105.02 50.56 -77.78
C SER A 312 -106.26 51.35 -78.26
N LYS A 313 -106.55 52.52 -77.69
CA LYS A 313 -107.61 53.41 -78.21
C LYS A 313 -107.19 54.13 -79.50
N ILE A 314 -105.91 54.53 -79.57
CA ILE A 314 -105.32 55.20 -80.74
C ILE A 314 -105.12 54.23 -81.92
N LEU A 315 -104.80 52.95 -81.67
CA LEU A 315 -104.70 51.92 -82.73
C LEU A 315 -106.05 51.67 -83.42
N LYS A 316 -107.13 51.57 -82.65
CA LYS A 316 -108.49 51.34 -83.16
C LYS A 316 -109.02 52.52 -84.00
N GLN A 317 -108.49 53.72 -83.77
CA GLN A 317 -108.81 54.95 -84.52
C GLN A 317 -107.90 55.15 -85.75
N GLN A 318 -106.75 54.48 -85.81
CA GLN A 318 -105.86 54.44 -86.98
C GLN A 318 -106.23 53.33 -88.00
N GLU A 319 -106.80 52.20 -87.57
CA GLU A 319 -107.30 51.14 -88.48
C GLU A 319 -108.50 51.59 -89.33
N LEU A 320 -109.41 52.41 -88.78
CA LEU A 320 -110.53 52.99 -89.54
C LEU A 320 -110.08 54.01 -90.60
N MET A 321 -109.00 54.74 -90.32
CA MET A 321 -108.44 55.76 -91.22
C MET A 321 -107.67 55.14 -92.41
N VAL A 322 -107.12 53.94 -92.23
CA VAL A 322 -106.43 53.18 -93.28
C VAL A 322 -107.44 52.56 -94.26
N GLN A 323 -108.57 52.02 -93.77
CA GLN A 323 -109.63 51.46 -94.63
C GLN A 323 -110.26 52.51 -95.57
N GLU A 324 -110.40 53.76 -95.10
CA GLU A 324 -110.98 54.85 -95.90
C GLU A 324 -110.02 55.36 -96.99
N LYS A 325 -108.71 55.27 -96.77
CA LYS A 325 -107.67 55.61 -97.77
C LYS A 325 -107.45 54.51 -98.81
N GLU A 326 -107.68 53.24 -98.48
CA GLU A 326 -107.65 52.16 -99.47
C GLU A 326 -108.86 52.20 -100.42
N HIS A 327 -110.04 52.60 -99.94
CA HIS A 327 -111.21 52.78 -100.79
C HIS A 327 -111.06 53.91 -101.82
N GLN A 328 -110.35 54.99 -101.47
CA GLN A 328 -110.02 56.09 -102.41
C GLN A 328 -108.98 55.70 -103.48
N ARG A 329 -108.08 54.75 -103.17
CA ARG A 329 -107.08 54.24 -104.13
C ARG A 329 -107.74 53.37 -105.21
N ASP A 330 -108.69 52.53 -104.84
CA ASP A 330 -109.31 51.58 -105.77
C ASP A 330 -110.26 52.27 -106.78
N GLN A 331 -110.86 53.40 -106.39
CA GLN A 331 -111.70 54.19 -107.31
C GLN A 331 -110.88 54.91 -108.41
N LEU A 332 -109.66 55.37 -108.09
CA LEU A 332 -108.77 56.02 -109.06
C LEU A 332 -108.14 55.03 -110.04
N VAL A 333 -107.95 53.76 -109.64
CA VAL A 333 -107.50 52.68 -110.54
C VAL A 333 -108.57 52.32 -111.58
N HIS A 334 -109.86 52.39 -111.23
CA HIS A 334 -110.95 52.17 -112.17
C HIS A 334 -111.10 53.30 -113.22
N GLN A 335 -110.74 54.54 -112.88
CA GLN A 335 -110.70 55.66 -113.84
C GLN A 335 -109.64 55.45 -114.94
N VAL A 336 -108.52 54.79 -114.64
CA VAL A 336 -107.45 54.56 -115.63
C VAL A 336 -107.77 53.41 -116.60
N LYS A 337 -108.59 52.43 -116.19
CA LYS A 337 -108.98 51.30 -117.05
C LYS A 337 -110.07 51.66 -118.07
N ALA A 338 -111.02 52.52 -117.71
CA ALA A 338 -112.11 52.91 -118.60
C ALA A 338 -111.64 53.83 -119.74
N LEU A 339 -110.80 54.82 -119.43
CA LEU A 339 -110.21 55.74 -120.42
C LEU A 339 -109.28 55.02 -121.41
N LYS A 340 -108.74 53.86 -121.03
CA LYS A 340 -107.91 53.03 -121.91
C LYS A 340 -108.72 52.23 -122.94
N ASN A 341 -110.00 51.92 -122.66
CA ASN A 341 -110.87 51.19 -123.58
C ASN A 341 -111.61 52.09 -124.58
N GLU A 342 -111.91 53.35 -124.24
CA GLU A 342 -112.48 54.29 -125.22
C GLU A 342 -111.44 54.79 -126.23
N LEU A 343 -110.16 54.88 -125.84
CA LEU A 343 -109.07 55.17 -126.77
C LEU A 343 -108.94 54.05 -127.84
N LEU A 344 -109.19 52.80 -127.46
CA LEU A 344 -109.21 51.65 -128.36
C LEU A 344 -110.39 51.68 -129.36
N MET A 345 -111.56 52.17 -128.95
CA MET A 345 -112.70 52.34 -129.86
C MET A 345 -112.50 53.52 -130.84
N ARG A 346 -111.73 54.53 -130.42
CA ARG A 346 -111.34 55.64 -131.30
C ARG A 346 -110.34 55.20 -132.36
N ASP A 347 -109.47 54.24 -132.06
CA ASP A 347 -108.56 53.62 -133.03
C ASP A 347 -109.31 52.69 -134.03
N ASP A 348 -110.36 51.98 -133.59
CA ASP A 348 -111.18 51.16 -134.50
C ASP A 348 -112.05 52.00 -135.47
N GLN A 349 -112.54 53.17 -135.06
CA GLN A 349 -113.27 54.08 -135.97
C GLN A 349 -112.34 54.83 -136.93
N LEU A 350 -111.09 55.04 -136.52
CA LEU A 350 -110.02 55.51 -137.40
C LEU A 350 -109.62 54.44 -138.42
N SER A 351 -109.67 53.15 -138.08
CA SER A 351 -109.51 52.07 -139.07
C SER A 351 -110.61 52.10 -140.17
N LEU A 352 -111.78 52.70 -139.88
CA LEU A 352 -112.85 52.93 -140.86
C LEU A 352 -112.67 54.19 -141.74
N VAL A 353 -111.73 55.09 -141.41
CA VAL A 353 -111.16 56.02 -142.43
C VAL A 353 -110.63 55.23 -143.61
N GLN A 354 -110.14 54.03 -143.38
CA GLN A 354 -109.56 53.11 -144.34
C GLN A 354 -110.25 53.08 -145.72
N GLN A 355 -111.49 52.62 -145.68
CA GLN A 355 -112.11 51.93 -146.82
C GLN A 355 -113.07 52.82 -147.64
N LYS A 356 -113.69 53.86 -147.05
CA LYS A 356 -114.59 54.77 -147.82
C LYS A 356 -113.86 55.90 -148.55
N ASN A 357 -112.61 56.17 -148.17
CA ASN A 357 -111.71 57.00 -148.97
C ASN A 357 -111.25 56.27 -150.24
N ASP A 358 -111.20 54.93 -150.25
CA ASP A 358 -110.77 54.15 -151.43
C ASP A 358 -111.85 54.04 -152.53
N ASP A 359 -113.15 54.01 -152.20
CA ASP A 359 -114.23 53.85 -153.20
C ASP A 359 -114.71 55.17 -153.89
N LEU A 360 -114.50 56.36 -153.29
CA LEU A 360 -114.87 57.65 -153.91
C LEU A 360 -113.68 58.40 -154.54
N ALA A 361 -112.44 58.01 -154.22
CA ALA A 361 -111.28 58.30 -155.05
C ALA A 361 -111.50 57.86 -156.52
N HIS A 362 -112.32 56.84 -156.79
CA HIS A 362 -112.70 56.42 -158.15
C HIS A 362 -113.73 57.34 -158.86
N LYS A 363 -114.50 58.18 -158.14
CA LYS A 363 -115.47 59.12 -158.75
C LYS A 363 -114.94 60.55 -158.91
N LEU A 364 -113.81 60.86 -158.28
CA LEU A 364 -113.00 62.05 -158.57
C LEU A 364 -112.08 61.82 -159.80
N GLU A 365 -111.86 60.58 -160.22
CA GLU A 365 -110.97 60.22 -161.33
C GLU A 365 -111.60 60.41 -162.74
N GLU A 366 -112.93 60.56 -162.87
CA GLU A 366 -113.57 60.80 -164.18
C GLU A 366 -113.99 62.26 -164.48
N SER A 367 -114.20 63.15 -163.49
CA SER A 367 -114.80 64.48 -163.77
C SER A 367 -113.88 65.70 -163.56
N ASN A 368 -112.66 65.56 -163.03
CA ASN A 368 -111.66 66.65 -163.05
C ASN A 368 -110.91 66.74 -164.39
N LYS A 369 -111.67 66.60 -165.48
CA LYS A 369 -111.35 67.21 -166.78
C LYS A 369 -112.28 68.42 -166.93
N LEU A 370 -111.81 69.66 -166.78
CA LEU A 370 -110.94 70.32 -167.77
C LEU A 370 -111.39 69.90 -169.18
N LEU A 371 -112.31 70.63 -169.82
CA LEU A 371 -112.18 72.07 -169.99
C LEU A 371 -110.76 72.44 -170.44
N ALA A 372 -110.31 71.69 -171.44
CA ALA A 372 -109.80 72.28 -172.67
C ALA A 372 -110.93 72.82 -173.60
N SER A 373 -112.15 73.14 -173.12
CA SER A 373 -113.10 73.96 -173.91
C SER A 373 -114.27 74.58 -173.11
N ASN A 374 -114.20 75.91 -172.94
CA ASN A 374 -115.22 76.96 -172.68
C ASN A 374 -116.13 77.09 -171.42
N GLN A 375 -115.97 78.27 -170.80
CA GLN A 375 -116.91 79.35 -170.40
C GLN A 375 -117.68 79.42 -169.05
N GLN A 376 -117.52 80.64 -168.50
CA GLN A 376 -118.38 81.55 -167.72
C GLN A 376 -118.89 81.19 -166.31
N GLY A 377 -118.57 82.08 -165.37
CA GLY A 377 -119.57 83.04 -164.86
C GLY A 377 -119.76 83.12 -163.35
N ASN A 378 -119.52 84.34 -162.80
CA ASN A 378 -120.27 85.00 -161.72
C ASN A 378 -120.27 84.36 -160.30
N GLN A 379 -120.66 84.99 -159.18
CA GLN A 379 -120.87 86.36 -158.68
C GLN A 379 -121.20 86.24 -157.17
N ARG A 380 -121.12 87.37 -156.45
CA ARG A 380 -122.02 87.90 -155.39
C ARG A 380 -123.08 87.01 -154.69
N SER A 381 -123.25 87.32 -153.38
CA SER A 381 -124.52 87.54 -152.64
C SER A 381 -125.45 86.34 -152.36
N PRO A 382 -126.62 86.50 -151.70
CA PRO A 382 -126.91 86.98 -150.33
C PRO A 382 -127.94 86.06 -149.61
N ALA A 383 -128.35 86.47 -148.40
CA ALA A 383 -129.65 86.31 -147.72
C ALA A 383 -130.76 85.31 -148.18
N VAL A 384 -131.55 84.91 -147.16
CA VAL A 384 -132.96 84.45 -147.12
C VAL A 384 -133.25 82.97 -147.43
N LEU A 385 -133.80 82.22 -146.45
CA LEU A 385 -135.22 81.78 -146.39
C LEU A 385 -135.44 80.64 -145.39
N ALA A 386 -136.63 80.69 -144.80
CA ALA A 386 -137.28 79.61 -144.09
C ALA A 386 -137.46 78.38 -145.00
N GLN A 387 -137.58 77.21 -144.35
CA GLN A 387 -138.49 76.09 -144.65
C GLN A 387 -137.80 74.73 -144.40
N ALA A 388 -138.64 73.82 -143.91
CA ALA A 388 -138.52 72.35 -144.00
C ALA A 388 -137.46 71.66 -143.14
N VAL A 389 -137.64 70.44 -142.63
CA VAL A 389 -138.73 69.45 -142.57
C VAL A 389 -138.19 68.42 -141.58
N ARG A 390 -138.98 68.05 -140.57
CA ARG A 390 -139.42 66.68 -140.24
C ARG A 390 -138.40 65.56 -140.43
N VAL A 391 -138.47 64.61 -139.50
CA VAL A 391 -138.99 63.22 -139.67
C VAL A 391 -138.39 62.45 -138.48
N PHE A 392 -139.23 62.07 -137.50
CA PHE A 392 -139.90 60.76 -137.38
C PHE A 392 -138.90 59.65 -136.97
N HIS A 393 -139.06 59.09 -135.77
CA HIS A 393 -139.77 57.81 -135.50
C HIS A 393 -138.78 56.63 -135.46
N SER A 394 -138.81 55.81 -134.40
CA SER A 394 -139.59 54.56 -134.29
C SER A 394 -138.98 53.41 -135.07
N VAL A 395 -139.22 52.20 -134.54
CA VAL A 395 -139.23 50.90 -135.24
C VAL A 395 -137.93 50.06 -135.15
N TYR A 396 -138.06 49.02 -134.32
CA TYR A 396 -137.63 47.62 -134.50
C TYR A 396 -136.20 47.17 -134.17
N LEU A 397 -136.12 46.33 -133.11
CA LEU A 397 -135.87 44.86 -133.14
C LEU A 397 -134.90 44.33 -134.23
N PRO A 398 -134.02 43.34 -133.91
CA PRO A 398 -134.49 42.11 -133.26
C PRO A 398 -133.55 41.44 -132.22
N ALA A 399 -134.15 40.50 -131.48
CA ALA A 399 -133.71 39.12 -131.18
C ALA A 399 -132.22 38.88 -130.79
N THR A 400 -131.88 38.10 -129.76
CA THR A 400 -132.34 36.74 -129.43
C THR A 400 -131.88 36.33 -128.02
N TYR A 401 -132.79 35.71 -127.23
CA TYR A 401 -132.66 34.49 -126.38
C TYR A 401 -131.60 34.45 -125.22
N GLN A 402 -131.82 33.90 -123.99
CA GLN A 402 -132.81 32.96 -123.42
C GLN A 402 -132.74 32.92 -121.84
N TYR A 403 -133.89 33.07 -121.12
CA TYR A 403 -134.47 32.25 -119.99
C TYR A 403 -133.72 31.95 -118.64
N ILE A 404 -134.26 31.90 -117.38
CA ILE A 404 -135.55 31.46 -116.71
C ILE A 404 -135.84 32.15 -115.31
N TYR A 405 -137.11 32.58 -115.07
CA TYR A 405 -138.10 32.57 -113.90
C TYR A 405 -137.70 32.68 -112.38
N ASP A 406 -138.49 33.16 -111.37
CA ASP A 406 -139.81 33.85 -111.15
C ASP A 406 -139.85 34.34 -109.64
N LYS A 407 -140.29 35.57 -109.27
CA LYS A 407 -141.60 36.05 -108.69
C LYS A 407 -141.83 35.94 -107.14
N PRO A 408 -142.86 36.60 -106.51
CA PRO A 408 -143.69 37.79 -106.85
C PRO A 408 -144.04 38.70 -105.60
N PRO A 409 -145.14 39.50 -105.51
CA PRO A 409 -145.04 40.98 -105.54
C PRO A 409 -145.87 41.76 -104.47
N THR A 410 -145.96 43.10 -104.66
CA THR A 410 -147.10 44.03 -104.40
C THR A 410 -147.44 44.44 -102.93
N VAL A 411 -148.04 45.60 -102.55
CA VAL A 411 -148.50 46.89 -103.15
C VAL A 411 -148.88 47.91 -102.02
N LEU A 412 -149.11 49.18 -102.41
CA LEU A 412 -149.74 50.34 -101.72
C LEU A 412 -151.06 50.13 -100.92
N GLY A 413 -151.39 51.11 -100.06
CA GLY A 413 -152.77 51.46 -99.65
C GLY A 413 -152.87 52.65 -98.66
N THR A 414 -153.87 53.51 -98.84
CA THR A 414 -154.16 54.80 -98.14
C THR A 414 -155.59 54.85 -97.59
N PHE A 415 -155.79 55.70 -96.56
CA PHE A 415 -157.00 56.41 -96.05
C PHE A 415 -158.22 55.62 -95.51
N GLU A 416 -158.82 56.21 -94.46
CA GLU A 416 -160.07 55.91 -93.69
C GLU A 416 -160.64 54.49 -93.65
#